data_AF-A0A3D8VDK0-F1
#
_entry.id   AF-A0A3D8VDK0-F1
#
_cell.length_a   1.000
_cell.length_b   1.000
_cell.length_c   1.000
_cell.angle_alpha   90.00
_cell.angle_beta   90.00
_cell.angle_gamma   90.00
#
_symmetry.space_group_name_H-M   'P 1'
#
loop_
_entity.id
_entity.type
_entity.pdbx_description
1 polymer ?
#
loop_
_entity_poly.entity_id
_entity_poly.type
_entity_poly.pdbx_seq_one_letter_code
_entity_poly.pdbx_strand_id
1 'polypeptide(L)'
;MSAPMRSTRHTLPTVLMVAFGMSLAMFASLPAWAQTARSASRAIPAFPRPSGFPDPALRVIYSRADEAPPMMVRVGENRFEPLYRRTPDGGYAPARAAGYRIATSSCPSIHAAGDYRARMIDLATAEWAYFGMPILDMAVEPAAIVPRVPQPSGVVEIISPDRNASIGDRVLRQAPRLGLMEDDEAVAGAIAGYWAATGNEEAMRVQSIVNYGWHEAGWAMPWSAAFISWLACEAGLSTDQFRRSGGHIDYVRAAVRARDGQDPNHAFVAYDLTEATPDAGDLLCTSRGDSSFASIADVRTGNSPSNALHCDLVVKTDGKNNRLYAIGGNVNHAVTLSVVATDTKGRPLTDADVIGAHRWFAVLKPRAGGKVAHDLDGTPTVQMLYRDYARYAGARRGQPPVPVQARGARAKPADAASP
;
A
#
# COMPACT_ATOMS: atom_id res chain seq x y z
N MET A 1 -2.73 -59.48 73.24
CA MET A 1 -1.32 -59.89 73.39
C MET A 1 -0.69 -59.94 72.01
N SER A 2 0.61 -59.65 71.93
CA SER A 2 1.47 -59.71 70.73
C SER A 2 1.54 -58.43 69.88
N ALA A 3 2.55 -57.62 70.18
CA ALA A 3 3.37 -57.00 69.13
C ALA A 3 4.48 -58.02 68.77
N PRO A 4 5.12 -57.97 67.57
CA PRO A 4 6.23 -57.03 67.39
C PRO A 4 6.54 -56.52 65.96
N MET A 5 7.36 -55.46 65.95
CA MET A 5 8.49 -55.11 65.06
C MET A 5 8.32 -54.68 63.57
N ARG A 6 8.59 -53.37 63.37
CA ARG A 6 9.49 -52.68 62.40
C ARG A 6 9.84 -53.36 61.06
N SER A 7 9.70 -52.62 59.94
CA SER A 7 10.83 -51.97 59.23
C SER A 7 10.42 -51.26 57.91
N THR A 8 10.99 -50.06 57.72
CA THR A 8 11.39 -49.38 56.46
C THR A 8 10.38 -48.91 55.39
N ARG A 9 10.25 -47.57 55.34
CA ARG A 9 10.29 -46.62 54.19
C ARG A 9 9.53 -46.97 52.91
N HIS A 10 8.55 -46.12 52.55
CA HIS A 10 8.56 -45.35 51.30
C HIS A 10 7.70 -44.08 51.42
N THR A 11 8.20 -43.05 50.76
CA THR A 11 7.84 -41.62 50.70
C THR A 11 6.55 -41.30 49.95
N LEU A 12 5.81 -40.26 50.37
CA LEU A 12 5.07 -39.34 49.49
C LEU A 12 4.79 -38.00 50.22
N PRO A 13 4.66 -36.89 49.46
CA PRO A 13 5.08 -35.55 49.87
C PRO A 13 3.99 -34.72 50.54
N THR A 14 4.41 -33.83 51.43
CA THR A 14 3.60 -32.78 52.05
C THR A 14 3.26 -31.71 51.00
N VAL A 15 1.97 -31.53 50.74
CA VAL A 15 1.42 -30.39 49.99
C VAL A 15 1.59 -29.14 50.86
N LEU A 16 2.50 -28.24 50.45
CA LEU A 16 2.62 -26.91 51.04
C LEU A 16 1.72 -25.95 50.24
N MET A 17 0.64 -25.50 50.88
CA MET A 17 -0.18 -24.38 50.44
C MET A 17 0.69 -23.11 50.44
N VAL A 18 1.02 -22.59 49.26
CA VAL A 18 1.63 -21.26 49.11
C VAL A 18 0.53 -20.28 48.71
N ALA A 19 0.32 -19.29 49.57
CA ALA A 19 -0.56 -18.16 49.34
C ALA A 19 -0.14 -17.40 48.06
N PHE A 20 -1.07 -17.24 47.12
CA PHE A 20 -0.90 -16.37 45.97
C PHE A 20 -0.90 -14.91 46.42
N GLY A 21 0.29 -14.31 46.49
CA GLY A 21 0.47 -12.88 46.66
C GLY A 21 0.08 -12.11 45.39
N MET A 22 -0.67 -11.03 45.58
CA MET A 22 -0.89 -9.94 44.63
C MET A 22 0.41 -9.59 43.89
N SER A 23 0.48 -9.90 42.61
CA SER A 23 1.47 -9.30 41.71
C SER A 23 0.90 -7.98 41.21
N LEU A 24 1.30 -6.91 41.91
CA LEU A 24 1.10 -5.52 41.50
C LEU A 24 1.78 -5.35 40.13
N ALA A 25 1.01 -5.19 39.07
CA ALA A 25 1.55 -4.77 37.78
C ALA A 25 2.07 -3.33 37.94
N MET A 26 3.37 -3.18 38.16
CA MET A 26 4.02 -1.89 38.02
C MET A 26 3.99 -1.50 36.54
N PHE A 27 2.97 -0.72 36.16
CA PHE A 27 3.05 0.10 34.96
C PHE A 27 4.19 1.09 35.19
N ALA A 28 5.38 0.78 34.68
CA ALA A 28 6.46 1.74 34.60
C ALA A 28 5.98 2.88 33.69
N SER A 29 5.57 3.99 34.29
CA SER A 29 5.27 5.23 33.59
C SER A 29 6.51 5.60 32.77
N LEU A 30 6.37 5.66 31.44
CA LEU A 30 7.44 6.17 30.58
C LEU A 30 7.94 7.52 31.13
N PRO A 31 9.24 7.80 31.12
CA PRO A 31 9.76 9.08 31.60
C PRO A 31 9.14 10.25 30.81
N ALA A 32 8.97 11.42 31.44
CA ALA A 32 8.24 12.55 30.88
C ALA A 32 8.71 12.97 29.47
N TRP A 33 10.02 12.86 29.19
CA TRP A 33 10.58 13.14 27.86
C TRP A 33 10.15 12.13 26.78
N ALA A 34 9.91 10.87 27.15
CA ALA A 34 9.38 9.84 26.26
C ALA A 34 7.86 9.98 26.07
N GLN A 35 7.16 10.57 27.05
CA GLN A 35 5.76 10.96 26.89
C GLN A 35 5.61 12.16 25.94
N THR A 36 6.52 13.14 25.98
CA THR A 36 6.57 14.25 25.02
C THR A 36 7.04 13.83 23.62
N ALA A 37 7.84 12.75 23.51
CA ALA A 37 8.28 12.22 22.22
C ALA A 37 7.14 11.63 21.38
N ARG A 38 5.99 11.26 21.97
CA ARG A 38 4.77 10.93 21.20
C ARG A 38 4.27 12.09 20.33
N SER A 39 4.63 13.32 20.69
CA SER A 39 4.34 14.56 19.97
C SER A 39 5.51 15.02 19.09
N ALA A 40 6.61 14.26 18.98
CA ALA A 40 7.63 14.57 17.99
C ALA A 40 6.96 14.47 16.61
N SER A 41 6.70 15.61 16.00
CA SER A 41 6.24 15.72 14.62
C SER A 41 7.04 14.73 13.79
N ARG A 42 6.33 13.77 13.19
CA ARG A 42 6.89 12.72 12.34
C ARG A 42 7.35 13.37 11.03
N ALA A 43 8.42 14.15 11.10
CA ALA A 43 8.94 14.94 9.98
C ALA A 43 9.61 14.00 8.96
N ILE A 44 8.78 13.28 8.21
CA ILE A 44 9.21 12.55 7.02
C ILE A 44 9.22 13.57 5.88
N PRO A 45 10.34 13.71 5.13
CA PRO A 45 10.36 14.55 3.95
C PRO A 45 9.29 14.09 2.96
N ALA A 46 8.30 14.96 2.73
CA ALA A 46 7.29 14.79 1.70
C ALA A 46 7.52 15.85 0.62
N PHE A 47 7.31 15.47 -0.64
CA PHE A 47 7.44 16.40 -1.76
C PHE A 47 6.06 16.95 -2.11
N PRO A 48 5.86 18.28 -2.09
CA PRO A 48 4.58 18.85 -2.44
C PRO A 48 4.24 18.48 -3.89
N ARG A 49 2.94 18.26 -4.14
CA ARG A 49 2.42 18.04 -5.48
C ARG A 49 2.80 19.22 -6.38
N PRO A 50 3.18 19.00 -7.65
CA PRO A 50 3.45 20.11 -8.57
C PRO A 50 2.24 21.02 -8.74
N SER A 51 2.46 22.29 -9.07
CA SER A 51 1.37 23.24 -9.33
C SER A 51 0.40 22.72 -10.39
N GLY A 52 -0.91 22.80 -10.13
CA GLY A 52 -1.96 22.32 -11.03
C GLY A 52 -2.30 20.83 -10.89
N PHE A 53 -1.64 20.10 -9.98
CA PHE A 53 -2.07 18.75 -9.62
C PHE A 53 -3.22 18.79 -8.61
N PRO A 54 -4.22 17.90 -8.74
CA PRO A 54 -5.32 17.83 -7.79
C PRO A 54 -4.81 17.36 -6.43
N ASP A 55 -5.35 17.96 -5.36
CA ASP A 55 -5.21 17.41 -4.01
C ASP A 55 -6.41 16.49 -3.72
N PRO A 56 -6.20 15.17 -3.55
CA PRO A 56 -7.29 14.26 -3.25
C PRO A 56 -8.08 14.66 -1.99
N ALA A 57 -7.45 15.32 -1.00
CA ALA A 57 -8.11 15.73 0.23
C ALA A 57 -9.26 16.74 0.00
N LEU A 58 -9.25 17.48 -1.12
CA LEU A 58 -10.34 18.38 -1.49
C LEU A 58 -11.61 17.66 -1.96
N ARG A 59 -11.55 16.33 -2.15
CA ARG A 59 -12.71 15.52 -2.53
C ARG A 59 -13.57 15.11 -1.34
N VAL A 60 -13.14 15.44 -0.12
CA VAL A 60 -13.81 15.05 1.12
C VAL A 60 -13.99 16.24 2.05
N ILE A 61 -14.99 16.12 2.92
CA ILE A 61 -15.18 16.99 4.08
C ILE A 61 -14.94 16.18 5.34
N TYR A 62 -14.18 16.74 6.28
CA TYR A 62 -13.98 16.15 7.60
C TYR A 62 -15.00 16.72 8.58
N SER A 63 -15.80 15.84 9.20
CA SER A 63 -16.74 16.23 10.26
C SER A 63 -16.16 15.86 11.62
N ARG A 64 -16.18 16.79 12.58
CA ARG A 64 -15.84 16.50 13.98
C ARG A 64 -16.95 15.69 14.65
N ALA A 65 -16.65 14.97 15.73
CA ALA A 65 -17.58 14.01 16.32
C ALA A 65 -18.92 14.62 16.79
N ASP A 66 -18.91 15.86 17.27
CA ASP A 66 -20.09 16.62 17.69
C ASP A 66 -20.96 17.09 16.51
N GLU A 67 -20.35 17.38 15.36
CA GLU A 67 -21.01 17.83 14.13
C GLU A 67 -21.35 16.68 13.17
N ALA A 68 -20.71 15.52 13.35
CA ALA A 68 -20.87 14.35 12.49
C ALA A 68 -22.25 13.73 12.65
N PRO A 69 -22.90 13.23 11.58
CA PRO A 69 -24.15 12.48 11.69
C PRO A 69 -23.98 11.24 12.59
N PRO A 70 -25.09 10.64 13.08
CA PRO A 70 -25.03 9.34 13.73
C PRO A 70 -24.27 8.32 12.88
N MET A 71 -23.37 7.56 13.51
CA MET A 71 -22.70 6.46 12.85
C MET A 71 -23.71 5.40 12.47
N MET A 72 -23.62 4.91 11.23
CA MET A 72 -24.53 3.92 10.70
C MET A 72 -23.88 2.54 10.64
N VAL A 73 -24.53 1.54 11.21
CA VAL A 73 -24.14 0.12 11.13
C VAL A 73 -25.02 -0.61 10.13
N ARG A 74 -24.42 -1.52 9.36
CA ARG A 74 -25.14 -2.33 8.37
C ARG A 74 -25.82 -3.49 9.11
N VAL A 75 -27.15 -3.59 8.99
CA VAL A 75 -27.99 -4.64 9.64
C VAL A 75 -28.64 -5.59 8.63
N GLY A 76 -28.37 -5.38 7.34
CA GLY A 76 -28.85 -6.22 6.25
C GLY A 76 -28.39 -5.69 4.90
N GLU A 77 -28.84 -6.33 3.84
CA GLU A 77 -28.58 -5.86 2.47
C GLU A 77 -29.20 -4.46 2.29
N ASN A 78 -28.35 -3.47 2.05
CA ASN A 78 -28.71 -2.06 1.92
C ASN A 78 -29.54 -1.47 3.08
N ARG A 79 -29.55 -2.11 4.26
CA ARG A 79 -30.21 -1.58 5.47
C ARG A 79 -29.19 -1.13 6.49
N PHE A 80 -29.38 0.10 6.98
CA PHE A 80 -28.50 0.75 7.93
C PHE A 80 -29.29 1.30 9.11
N GLU A 81 -28.77 1.09 10.31
CA GLU A 81 -29.34 1.60 11.56
C GLU A 81 -28.30 2.44 12.32
N PRO A 82 -28.73 3.44 13.11
CA PRO A 82 -27.81 4.19 13.96
C PRO A 82 -27.18 3.30 15.03
N LEU A 83 -25.87 3.42 15.23
CA LEU A 83 -25.21 2.88 16.41
C LEU A 83 -25.59 3.72 17.63
N TYR A 84 -25.95 3.10 18.75
CA TYR A 84 -26.25 3.80 20.01
C TYR A 84 -25.15 3.55 21.05
N ARG A 85 -24.87 4.58 21.84
CA ARG A 85 -24.02 4.49 23.04
C ARG A 85 -24.87 4.72 24.29
N ARG A 86 -24.49 4.09 25.39
CA ARG A 86 -25.10 4.34 26.69
C ARG A 86 -24.67 5.71 27.22
N THR A 87 -25.59 6.48 27.75
CA THR A 87 -25.31 7.77 28.40
C THR A 87 -25.13 7.61 29.91
N PRO A 88 -24.45 8.54 30.61
CA PRO A 88 -24.18 8.43 32.05
C PRO A 88 -25.43 8.32 32.93
N ASP A 89 -26.56 8.88 32.48
CA ASP A 89 -27.88 8.83 33.10
C ASP A 89 -28.62 7.50 32.83
N GLY A 90 -27.99 6.55 32.15
CA GLY A 90 -28.55 5.22 31.87
C GLY A 90 -29.39 5.13 30.59
N GLY A 91 -29.56 6.23 29.86
CA GLY A 91 -30.23 6.27 28.56
C GLY A 91 -29.36 5.81 27.39
N TYR A 92 -29.87 6.03 26.17
CA TYR A 92 -29.16 5.76 24.92
C TYR A 92 -29.20 7.00 24.03
N ALA A 93 -28.05 7.32 23.44
CA ALA A 93 -27.93 8.38 22.44
C ALA A 93 -27.23 7.83 21.18
N PRO A 94 -27.54 8.35 19.98
CA PRO A 94 -26.80 7.98 18.79
C PRO A 94 -25.30 8.26 18.95
N ALA A 95 -24.49 7.25 18.67
CA ALA A 95 -23.04 7.36 18.67
C ALA A 95 -22.60 8.13 17.43
N ARG A 96 -21.70 9.09 17.62
CA ARG A 96 -21.12 9.93 16.56
C ARG A 96 -19.61 9.83 16.67
N ALA A 97 -18.94 9.84 15.53
CA ALA A 97 -17.49 9.81 15.46
C ALA A 97 -17.02 10.76 14.36
N ALA A 98 -15.84 11.33 14.58
CA ALA A 98 -15.22 12.14 13.55
C ALA A 98 -14.88 11.28 12.34
N GLY A 99 -15.06 11.82 11.14
CA GLY A 99 -14.93 11.05 9.92
C GLY A 99 -15.02 11.90 8.67
N TYR A 100 -14.57 11.31 7.56
CA TYR A 100 -14.67 11.90 6.24
C TYR A 100 -16.03 11.58 5.61
N ARG A 101 -16.51 12.48 4.74
CA ARG A 101 -17.62 12.23 3.82
C ARG A 101 -17.28 12.73 2.43
N ILE A 102 -17.94 12.18 1.41
CA ILE A 102 -17.69 12.58 0.03
C ILE A 102 -18.22 14.00 -0.17
N ALA A 103 -17.33 14.90 -0.57
CA ALA A 103 -17.71 16.23 -1.07
C ALA A 103 -17.92 16.19 -2.59
N THR A 104 -17.06 15.45 -3.30
CA THR A 104 -17.22 15.24 -4.75
C THR A 104 -16.69 13.87 -5.20
N SER A 105 -17.52 13.16 -5.96
CA SER A 105 -17.18 11.91 -6.64
C SER A 105 -17.07 12.07 -8.16
N SER A 106 -17.29 13.27 -8.70
CA SER A 106 -17.20 13.54 -10.14
C SER A 106 -15.75 13.55 -10.62
N CYS A 107 -15.53 13.23 -11.89
CA CYS A 107 -14.22 13.30 -12.52
C CYS A 107 -14.10 14.61 -13.32
N PRO A 108 -12.90 15.23 -13.37
CA PRO A 108 -12.70 16.42 -14.17
C PRO A 108 -12.99 16.14 -15.66
N SER A 109 -13.66 17.08 -16.32
CA SER A 109 -13.82 17.05 -17.77
C SER A 109 -12.54 17.58 -18.42
N ILE A 110 -11.50 16.76 -18.44
CA ILE A 110 -10.28 17.05 -19.18
C ILE A 110 -10.55 16.63 -20.62
N HIS A 111 -10.46 17.57 -21.57
CA HIS A 111 -10.65 17.25 -22.99
C HIS A 111 -9.72 16.09 -23.38
N ALA A 112 -10.31 15.01 -23.91
CA ALA A 112 -9.65 13.75 -24.29
C ALA A 112 -8.55 13.88 -25.38
N ALA A 113 -8.09 15.10 -25.68
CA ALA A 113 -6.96 15.36 -26.54
C ALA A 113 -5.60 15.04 -25.87
N GLY A 114 -5.57 14.90 -24.54
CA GLY A 114 -4.39 14.45 -23.80
C GLY A 114 -4.34 12.92 -23.60
N ASP A 115 -3.14 12.35 -23.58
CA ASP A 115 -2.92 10.94 -23.26
C ASP A 115 -3.23 10.66 -21.77
N TYR A 116 -4.40 10.07 -21.49
CA TYR A 116 -4.82 9.74 -20.12
C TYR A 116 -3.83 8.84 -19.39
N ARG A 117 -3.04 8.03 -20.11
CA ARG A 117 -2.02 7.15 -19.52
C ARG A 117 -0.89 7.98 -18.93
N ALA A 118 -0.38 8.96 -19.69
CA ALA A 118 0.63 9.89 -19.22
C ALA A 118 0.12 10.68 -18.02
N ARG A 119 -1.16 11.10 -18.04
CA ARG A 119 -1.78 11.76 -16.89
C ARG A 119 -1.90 10.86 -15.66
N MET A 120 -2.26 9.58 -15.82
CA MET A 120 -2.26 8.63 -14.71
C MET A 120 -0.85 8.44 -14.13
N ILE A 121 0.19 8.34 -14.97
CA ILE A 121 1.60 8.24 -14.55
C ILE A 121 2.02 9.50 -13.78
N ASP A 122 1.69 10.68 -14.29
CA ASP A 122 1.93 11.96 -13.62
C ASP A 122 1.33 11.99 -12.22
N LEU A 123 0.04 11.69 -12.12
CA LEU A 123 -0.71 11.70 -10.86
C LEU A 123 -0.13 10.69 -9.86
N ALA A 124 0.15 9.46 -10.30
CA ALA A 124 0.73 8.42 -9.47
C ALA A 124 2.10 8.83 -8.94
N THR A 125 2.93 9.46 -9.79
CA THR A 125 4.26 9.92 -9.41
C THR A 125 4.21 11.10 -8.44
N ALA A 126 3.25 12.01 -8.60
CA ALA A 126 3.02 13.10 -7.65
C ALA A 126 2.59 12.56 -6.27
N GLU A 127 1.71 11.57 -6.21
CA GLU A 127 1.32 10.95 -4.93
C GLU A 127 2.46 10.14 -4.31
N TRP A 128 3.20 9.38 -5.11
CA TRP A 128 4.39 8.68 -4.61
C TRP A 128 5.40 9.64 -3.98
N ALA A 129 5.63 10.79 -4.61
CA ALA A 129 6.50 11.83 -4.06
C ALA A 129 5.90 12.50 -2.80
N TYR A 130 4.58 12.72 -2.78
CA TYR A 130 3.87 13.23 -1.60
C TYR A 130 3.99 12.28 -0.41
N PHE A 131 3.96 10.96 -0.64
CA PHE A 131 4.18 9.94 0.38
C PHE A 131 5.64 9.77 0.79
N GLY A 132 6.58 10.59 0.28
CA GLY A 132 7.99 10.54 0.65
C GLY A 132 8.84 9.60 -0.18
N MET A 133 8.37 9.22 -1.37
CA MET A 133 9.06 8.37 -2.34
C MET A 133 9.48 6.98 -1.82
N PRO A 134 8.61 6.20 -1.14
CA PRO A 134 8.96 4.86 -0.73
C PRO A 134 9.19 3.96 -1.95
N ILE A 135 10.26 3.16 -1.90
CA ILE A 135 10.60 2.17 -2.94
C ILE A 135 10.59 0.78 -2.30
N LEU A 136 9.84 -0.13 -2.91
CA LEU A 136 9.87 -1.55 -2.59
C LEU A 136 10.62 -2.28 -3.71
N ASP A 137 11.88 -2.61 -3.47
CA ASP A 137 12.67 -3.38 -4.41
C ASP A 137 12.33 -4.88 -4.28
N MET A 138 11.62 -5.40 -5.27
CA MET A 138 11.33 -6.84 -5.43
C MET A 138 12.11 -7.42 -6.60
N ALA A 139 13.12 -6.69 -7.12
CA ALA A 139 14.07 -7.29 -8.03
C ALA A 139 14.84 -8.34 -7.24
N VAL A 140 14.90 -9.56 -7.78
CA VAL A 140 15.36 -10.81 -7.16
C VAL A 140 16.85 -10.80 -6.78
N GLU A 141 17.50 -9.64 -6.73
CA GLU A 141 18.82 -9.56 -6.12
C GLU A 141 18.70 -9.78 -4.60
N PRO A 142 19.58 -10.58 -3.99
CA PRO A 142 19.60 -10.78 -2.55
C PRO A 142 19.99 -9.47 -1.85
N ALA A 143 19.05 -8.56 -1.69
CA ALA A 143 19.17 -7.41 -0.82
C ALA A 143 19.07 -7.94 0.62
N ALA A 144 20.22 -8.27 1.20
CA ALA A 144 20.30 -8.52 2.63
C ALA A 144 19.95 -7.22 3.37
N ILE A 145 18.73 -7.14 3.89
CA ILE A 145 18.28 -6.05 4.78
C ILE A 145 19.04 -6.08 6.14
N VAL A 146 19.92 -7.06 6.35
CA VAL A 146 20.73 -7.20 7.57
C VAL A 146 22.19 -7.50 7.21
N PRO A 147 23.19 -6.79 7.77
CA PRO A 147 24.57 -7.21 7.69
C PRO A 147 24.70 -8.61 8.31
N ARG A 148 25.02 -9.63 7.51
CA ARG A 148 25.31 -10.97 8.04
C ARG A 148 26.63 -10.91 8.80
N VAL A 149 26.55 -10.81 10.13
CA VAL A 149 27.62 -11.34 10.99
C VAL A 149 27.57 -12.87 10.84
N PRO A 150 28.68 -13.57 10.53
CA PRO A 150 28.68 -15.03 10.49
C PRO A 150 28.41 -15.53 11.91
N GLN A 151 27.28 -16.18 12.14
CA GLN A 151 26.90 -16.81 13.42
C GLN A 151 26.76 -18.33 13.22
N PRO A 152 27.09 -19.12 14.25
CA PRO A 152 27.44 -20.53 14.13
C PRO A 152 26.22 -21.45 13.99
N SER A 153 26.49 -22.67 13.54
CA SER A 153 25.52 -23.71 13.21
C SER A 153 24.64 -24.13 14.40
N GLY A 154 23.35 -23.80 14.31
CA GLY A 154 22.27 -24.35 15.14
C GLY A 154 20.96 -24.20 14.37
N VAL A 155 20.20 -25.28 14.26
CA VAL A 155 18.97 -25.38 13.44
C VAL A 155 17.93 -24.36 13.92
N VAL A 156 17.54 -23.45 13.04
CA VAL A 156 16.36 -22.59 13.23
C VAL A 156 15.34 -22.96 12.16
N GLU A 157 14.13 -23.27 12.60
CA GLU A 157 12.95 -23.45 11.77
C GLU A 157 12.61 -22.13 11.07
N ILE A 158 12.60 -22.12 9.73
CA ILE A 158 12.15 -20.98 8.93
C ILE A 158 10.62 -20.96 9.01
N ILE A 159 10.07 -19.94 9.67
CA ILE A 159 8.62 -19.70 9.73
C ILE A 159 8.11 -19.35 8.33
N SER A 160 6.98 -19.95 7.96
CA SER A 160 6.35 -19.86 6.64
C SER A 160 5.84 -18.44 6.30
N PRO A 161 5.88 -18.01 5.02
CA PRO A 161 5.48 -16.67 4.54
C PRO A 161 4.01 -16.27 4.65
N ASP A 162 3.12 -17.07 5.23
CA ASP A 162 1.70 -16.73 5.48
C ASP A 162 1.50 -15.56 6.47
N ARG A 163 2.59 -14.98 7.00
CA ARG A 163 2.58 -13.79 7.87
C ARG A 163 3.34 -12.59 7.29
N ASN A 164 3.40 -12.48 5.96
CA ASN A 164 4.09 -11.41 5.25
C ASN A 164 3.24 -10.13 5.16
N ALA A 165 3.72 -9.05 5.82
CA ALA A 165 3.44 -7.61 5.64
C ALA A 165 1.99 -7.11 5.42
N SER A 166 0.95 -7.89 5.67
CA SER A 166 -0.43 -7.42 5.66
C SER A 166 -1.26 -8.32 6.57
N ILE A 167 -1.65 -7.78 7.73
CA ILE A 167 -2.59 -8.36 8.71
C ILE A 167 -1.95 -9.39 9.68
N GLY A 168 -1.72 -8.94 10.92
CA GLY A 168 -1.37 -9.77 12.07
C GLY A 168 -1.31 -8.94 13.37
N ASP A 169 -2.13 -9.30 14.36
CA ASP A 169 -2.55 -8.54 15.57
C ASP A 169 -1.47 -8.00 16.53
N ARG A 170 -0.18 -8.03 16.19
CA ARG A 170 0.90 -7.52 17.08
C ARG A 170 2.06 -6.79 16.39
N VAL A 171 2.06 -6.62 15.05
CA VAL A 171 3.25 -6.14 14.32
C VAL A 171 3.23 -4.63 13.97
N LEU A 172 2.19 -3.87 14.36
CA LEU A 172 2.03 -2.45 14.03
C LEU A 172 3.13 -1.47 14.53
N ARG A 173 4.17 -1.93 15.25
CA ARG A 173 5.27 -1.05 15.71
C ARG A 173 6.59 -1.22 14.96
N GLN A 174 6.72 -2.15 14.01
CA GLN A 174 8.04 -2.51 13.45
C GLN A 174 8.09 -2.69 11.92
N ALA A 175 7.08 -2.26 11.17
CA ALA A 175 7.28 -2.10 9.72
C ALA A 175 8.32 -0.98 9.49
N PRO A 176 9.36 -1.19 8.66
CA PRO A 176 10.30 -0.14 8.33
C PRO A 176 9.54 1.01 7.68
N ARG A 177 9.65 2.22 8.26
CA ARG A 177 9.04 3.43 7.71
C ARG A 177 9.85 3.91 6.52
N LEU A 178 9.29 3.75 5.33
CA LEU A 178 9.92 4.13 4.06
C LEU A 178 9.42 5.49 3.53
N GLY A 179 8.47 6.11 4.22
CA GLY A 179 7.74 7.31 3.81
C GLY A 179 6.58 7.58 4.77
N LEU A 180 5.70 8.50 4.41
CA LEU A 180 4.40 8.65 5.07
C LEU A 180 3.58 7.36 4.86
N MET A 181 2.90 6.91 5.89
CA MET A 181 2.09 5.71 5.90
C MET A 181 0.63 6.04 6.22
N GLU A 182 -0.28 5.09 6.00
CA GLU A 182 -1.72 5.28 6.16
C GLU A 182 -2.17 5.66 7.59
N ASP A 183 -1.31 5.48 8.60
CA ASP A 183 -1.52 5.92 9.98
C ASP A 183 -1.02 7.36 10.25
N ASP A 184 -0.42 8.03 9.27
CA ASP A 184 0.00 9.43 9.38
C ASP A 184 -1.15 10.39 9.03
N GLU A 185 -1.42 11.35 9.92
CA GLU A 185 -2.48 12.34 9.76
C GLU A 185 -2.35 13.14 8.45
N ALA A 186 -1.11 13.41 8.02
CA ALA A 186 -0.79 14.16 6.80
C ALA A 186 -1.34 13.55 5.50
N VAL A 187 -1.61 12.24 5.48
CA VAL A 187 -2.15 11.53 4.30
C VAL A 187 -3.59 11.05 4.49
N ALA A 188 -4.17 11.19 5.68
CA ALA A 188 -5.52 10.70 5.99
C ALA A 188 -6.58 11.30 5.05
N GLY A 189 -6.53 12.63 4.83
CA GLY A 189 -7.43 13.31 3.89
C GLY A 189 -7.23 12.86 2.45
N ALA A 190 -5.99 12.61 2.03
CA ALA A 190 -5.68 12.14 0.69
C ALA A 190 -6.23 10.73 0.43
N ILE A 191 -6.06 9.81 1.38
CA ILE A 191 -6.60 8.45 1.27
C ILE A 191 -8.13 8.45 1.24
N ALA A 192 -8.77 9.31 2.04
CA ALA A 192 -10.22 9.53 1.97
C ALA A 192 -10.63 10.08 0.59
N GLY A 193 -9.83 10.98 0.02
CA GLY A 193 -9.98 11.49 -1.34
C GLY A 193 -9.96 10.41 -2.42
N TYR A 194 -9.09 9.41 -2.28
CA TYR A 194 -9.07 8.26 -3.19
C TYR A 194 -10.39 7.47 -3.13
N TRP A 195 -10.89 7.22 -1.92
CA TRP A 195 -12.18 6.57 -1.71
C TRP A 195 -13.35 7.38 -2.29
N ALA A 196 -13.31 8.72 -2.18
CA ALA A 196 -14.34 9.59 -2.76
C ALA A 196 -14.48 9.41 -4.27
N ALA A 197 -13.37 9.11 -4.98
CA ALA A 197 -13.40 8.83 -6.41
C ALA A 197 -14.12 7.53 -6.77
N THR A 198 -14.39 6.63 -5.81
CA THR A 198 -15.23 5.44 -6.07
C THR A 198 -16.73 5.77 -6.07
N GLY A 199 -17.12 6.89 -5.47
CA GLY A 199 -18.53 7.24 -5.25
C GLY A 199 -19.23 6.43 -4.15
N ASN A 200 -18.51 5.59 -3.40
CA ASN A 200 -19.05 4.77 -2.32
C ASN A 200 -18.50 5.22 -0.95
N GLU A 201 -19.39 5.55 -0.01
CA GLU A 201 -19.02 5.99 1.35
C GLU A 201 -18.70 4.85 2.32
N GLU A 202 -18.82 3.58 1.92
CA GLU A 202 -18.64 2.44 2.82
C GLU A 202 -17.29 2.46 3.57
N ALA A 203 -16.20 2.80 2.88
CA ALA A 203 -14.88 2.95 3.50
C ALA A 203 -14.84 4.02 4.57
N MET A 204 -15.42 5.18 4.30
CA MET A 204 -15.46 6.29 5.25
C MET A 204 -16.35 5.96 6.46
N ARG A 205 -17.47 5.26 6.22
CA ARG A 205 -18.37 4.76 7.28
C ARG A 205 -17.67 3.76 8.19
N VAL A 206 -17.01 2.75 7.61
CA VAL A 206 -16.25 1.74 8.38
C VAL A 206 -15.10 2.41 9.13
N GLN A 207 -14.37 3.32 8.50
CA GLN A 207 -13.29 4.06 9.15
C GLN A 207 -13.78 4.86 10.35
N SER A 208 -14.94 5.51 10.25
CA SER A 208 -15.51 6.27 11.38
C SER A 208 -15.84 5.37 12.58
N ILE A 209 -16.31 4.14 12.32
CA ILE A 209 -16.56 3.13 13.36
C ILE A 209 -15.24 2.66 14.00
N VAL A 210 -14.21 2.41 13.19
CA VAL A 210 -12.89 2.02 13.69
C VAL A 210 -12.30 3.14 14.54
N ASN A 211 -12.32 4.38 14.06
CA ASN A 211 -11.84 5.54 14.81
C ASN A 211 -12.57 5.73 16.13
N TYR A 212 -13.86 5.36 16.23
CA TYR A 212 -14.62 5.44 17.47
C TYR A 212 -14.07 4.52 18.58
N GLY A 213 -13.49 3.36 18.23
CA GLY A 213 -12.99 2.38 19.20
C GLY A 213 -11.46 2.21 19.25
N TRP A 214 -10.76 2.45 18.14
CA TRP A 214 -9.37 2.04 17.90
C TRP A 214 -8.65 3.09 17.02
N HIS A 215 -8.10 4.13 17.64
CA HIS A 215 -7.55 5.29 16.93
C HIS A 215 -6.19 5.03 16.24
N GLU A 216 -5.46 3.96 16.58
CA GLU A 216 -4.08 3.71 16.13
C GLU A 216 -3.95 2.66 14.99
N ALA A 217 -5.05 2.21 14.38
CA ALA A 217 -5.05 1.05 13.48
C ALA A 217 -4.76 1.35 12.00
N GLY A 218 -4.57 2.62 11.61
CA GLY A 218 -4.49 3.01 10.20
C GLY A 218 -5.86 2.94 9.49
N TRP A 219 -5.85 2.74 8.18
CA TRP A 219 -7.07 2.60 7.38
C TRP A 219 -7.66 1.18 7.47
N ALA A 220 -8.93 1.07 7.82
CA ALA A 220 -9.60 -0.20 8.09
C ALA A 220 -9.84 -1.06 6.85
N MET A 221 -9.94 -0.44 5.67
CA MET A 221 -10.14 -1.13 4.40
C MET A 221 -8.99 -0.85 3.44
N PRO A 222 -8.52 -1.87 2.70
CA PRO A 222 -7.43 -1.70 1.76
C PRO A 222 -7.82 -0.73 0.64
N TRP A 223 -7.00 0.28 0.39
CA TRP A 223 -7.33 1.41 -0.47
C TRP A 223 -6.62 1.42 -1.83
N SER A 224 -5.95 0.31 -2.19
CA SER A 224 -5.20 0.19 -3.45
C SER A 224 -6.07 0.34 -4.70
N ALA A 225 -7.28 -0.23 -4.71
CA ALA A 225 -8.20 -0.07 -5.84
C ALA A 225 -8.84 1.32 -5.90
N ALA A 226 -9.09 1.93 -4.73
CA ALA A 226 -9.57 3.31 -4.66
C ALA A 226 -8.55 4.29 -5.23
N PHE A 227 -7.25 4.08 -4.96
CA PHE A 227 -6.15 4.84 -5.55
C PHE A 227 -6.14 4.76 -7.09
N ILE A 228 -6.19 3.55 -7.68
CA ILE A 228 -6.28 3.38 -9.14
C ILE A 228 -7.54 4.03 -9.71
N SER A 229 -8.68 3.90 -9.02
CA SER A 229 -9.93 4.55 -9.41
C SER A 229 -9.85 6.08 -9.40
N TRP A 230 -9.11 6.64 -8.44
CA TRP A 230 -8.82 8.08 -8.39
C TRP A 230 -7.91 8.51 -9.54
N LEU A 231 -6.84 7.75 -9.84
CA LEU A 231 -5.97 8.03 -10.99
C LEU A 231 -6.77 8.08 -12.30
N ALA A 232 -7.61 7.06 -12.55
CA ALA A 232 -8.47 7.01 -13.73
C ALA A 232 -9.42 8.21 -13.79
N CYS A 233 -10.03 8.55 -12.65
CA CYS A 233 -10.95 9.68 -12.55
C CYS A 233 -10.25 11.02 -12.85
N GLU A 234 -9.13 11.32 -12.18
CA GLU A 234 -8.37 12.57 -12.39
C GLU A 234 -7.64 12.62 -13.74
N ALA A 235 -7.49 11.49 -14.42
CA ALA A 235 -7.07 11.42 -15.82
C ALA A 235 -8.19 11.71 -16.82
N GLY A 236 -9.43 11.91 -16.35
CA GLY A 236 -10.58 12.27 -17.16
C GLY A 236 -11.35 11.08 -17.73
N LEU A 237 -11.07 9.84 -17.28
CA LEU A 237 -11.84 8.68 -17.71
C LEU A 237 -13.25 8.71 -17.09
N SER A 238 -14.27 8.59 -17.94
CA SER A 238 -15.65 8.47 -17.50
C SER A 238 -15.92 7.12 -16.82
N THR A 239 -17.09 6.97 -16.20
CA THR A 239 -17.53 5.68 -15.64
C THR A 239 -17.71 4.58 -16.69
N ASP A 240 -17.95 4.96 -17.94
CA ASP A 240 -18.08 4.02 -19.06
C ASP A 240 -16.70 3.57 -19.57
N GLN A 241 -15.68 4.42 -19.37
CA GLN A 241 -14.31 4.14 -19.76
C GLN A 241 -13.52 3.40 -18.68
N PHE A 242 -13.87 3.57 -17.41
CA PHE A 242 -13.21 2.86 -16.30
C PHE A 242 -14.19 2.56 -15.15
N ARG A 243 -14.31 1.28 -14.78
CA ARG A 243 -15.15 0.86 -13.64
C ARG A 243 -14.48 1.16 -12.29
N ARG A 244 -14.65 2.39 -11.80
CA ARG A 244 -14.17 2.83 -10.47
C ARG A 244 -14.77 1.96 -9.36
N SER A 245 -13.93 1.48 -8.45
CA SER A 245 -14.33 0.61 -7.32
C SER A 245 -13.30 0.60 -6.20
N GLY A 246 -13.74 0.24 -4.99
CA GLY A 246 -12.88 -0.16 -3.87
C GLY A 246 -12.27 -1.56 -4.01
N GLY A 247 -12.67 -2.34 -5.01
CA GLY A 247 -12.14 -3.68 -5.29
C GLY A 247 -11.50 -3.79 -6.68
N HIS A 248 -10.26 -4.30 -6.73
CA HIS A 248 -9.52 -4.55 -7.98
C HIS A 248 -10.30 -5.45 -8.95
N ILE A 249 -10.99 -6.46 -8.43
CA ILE A 249 -11.76 -7.43 -9.21
C ILE A 249 -12.79 -6.77 -10.14
N ASP A 250 -13.36 -5.63 -9.77
CA ASP A 250 -14.46 -5.02 -10.53
C ASP A 250 -14.02 -4.47 -11.87
N TYR A 251 -12.89 -3.75 -11.91
CA TYR A 251 -12.34 -3.26 -13.17
C TYR A 251 -11.52 -4.30 -13.91
N VAL A 252 -10.95 -5.30 -13.23
CA VAL A 252 -10.35 -6.46 -13.92
C VAL A 252 -11.45 -7.23 -14.69
N ARG A 253 -12.60 -7.50 -14.05
CA ARG A 253 -13.76 -8.10 -14.73
C ARG A 253 -14.27 -7.23 -15.88
N ALA A 254 -14.32 -5.91 -15.70
CA ALA A 254 -14.70 -5.00 -16.77
C ALA A 254 -13.72 -5.05 -17.96
N ALA A 255 -12.42 -5.09 -17.70
CA ALA A 255 -11.40 -5.24 -18.74
C ALA A 255 -11.42 -6.62 -19.44
N VAL A 256 -11.80 -7.69 -18.74
CA VAL A 256 -12.05 -9.02 -19.35
C VAL A 256 -13.28 -8.96 -20.27
N ARG A 257 -14.40 -8.36 -19.82
CA ARG A 257 -15.56 -8.14 -20.71
C ARG A 257 -15.22 -7.28 -21.92
N ALA A 258 -14.36 -6.27 -21.73
CA ALA A 258 -13.86 -5.41 -22.78
C ALA A 258 -12.99 -6.17 -23.81
N ARG A 259 -12.21 -7.17 -23.37
CA ARG A 259 -11.47 -8.12 -24.20
C ARG A 259 -12.41 -9.01 -25.00
N ASP A 260 -13.49 -9.45 -24.40
CA ASP A 260 -14.51 -10.32 -25.00
C ASP A 260 -15.51 -9.57 -25.90
N GLY A 261 -15.31 -8.26 -26.11
CA GLY A 261 -16.18 -7.42 -26.96
C GLY A 261 -17.51 -7.01 -26.32
N GLN A 262 -17.70 -7.31 -25.03
CA GLN A 262 -18.94 -7.01 -24.28
C GLN A 262 -18.96 -5.60 -23.68
N ASP A 263 -17.81 -4.94 -23.63
CA ASP A 263 -17.65 -3.57 -23.09
C ASP A 263 -16.73 -2.74 -24.01
N PRO A 264 -17.25 -2.26 -25.17
CA PRO A 264 -16.45 -1.59 -26.18
C PRO A 264 -15.93 -0.22 -25.73
N ASN A 265 -16.59 0.41 -24.76
CA ASN A 265 -16.24 1.75 -24.27
C ASN A 265 -15.17 1.72 -23.17
N HIS A 266 -14.97 0.57 -22.51
CA HIS A 266 -13.93 0.43 -21.50
C HIS A 266 -12.55 0.70 -22.09
N ALA A 267 -11.79 1.59 -21.45
CA ALA A 267 -10.50 2.09 -21.92
C ALA A 267 -9.36 1.09 -21.72
N PHE A 268 -9.56 0.05 -20.92
CA PHE A 268 -8.58 -1.01 -20.68
C PHE A 268 -9.09 -2.37 -21.11
N VAL A 269 -8.20 -3.19 -21.66
CA VAL A 269 -8.47 -4.54 -22.14
C VAL A 269 -7.50 -5.50 -21.43
N ALA A 270 -8.02 -6.60 -20.90
CA ALA A 270 -7.22 -7.60 -20.18
C ALA A 270 -6.51 -8.57 -21.14
N TYR A 271 -5.27 -8.92 -20.81
CA TYR A 271 -4.45 -9.93 -21.48
C TYR A 271 -3.76 -10.81 -20.43
N ASP A 272 -3.58 -12.09 -20.74
CA ASP A 272 -2.65 -12.93 -19.98
C ASP A 272 -1.20 -12.44 -20.20
N LEU A 273 -0.32 -12.66 -19.21
CA LEU A 273 1.10 -12.30 -19.33
C LEU A 273 1.86 -13.06 -20.43
N THR A 274 1.28 -14.16 -20.92
CA THR A 274 1.79 -14.91 -22.07
C THR A 274 1.40 -14.26 -23.41
N GLU A 275 0.35 -13.43 -23.44
CA GLU A 275 -0.14 -12.74 -24.63
C GLU A 275 0.46 -11.34 -24.78
N ALA A 276 0.74 -10.64 -23.68
CA ALA A 276 1.22 -9.27 -23.72
C ALA A 276 2.23 -8.93 -22.62
N THR A 277 3.28 -8.20 -23.00
CA THR A 277 4.26 -7.64 -22.06
C THR A 277 3.74 -6.30 -21.49
N PRO A 278 3.90 -6.05 -20.17
CA PRO A 278 3.58 -4.75 -19.59
C PRO A 278 4.45 -3.61 -20.13
N ASP A 279 3.86 -2.43 -20.28
CA ASP A 279 4.50 -1.19 -20.65
C ASP A 279 3.97 -0.01 -19.81
N ALA A 280 4.64 1.13 -19.83
CA ALA A 280 4.22 2.32 -19.10
C ALA A 280 2.79 2.74 -19.49
N GLY A 281 1.92 2.90 -18.48
CA GLY A 281 0.50 3.20 -18.62
C GLY A 281 -0.43 1.98 -18.51
N ASP A 282 0.11 0.77 -18.39
CA ASP A 282 -0.67 -0.45 -18.14
C ASP A 282 -0.95 -0.65 -16.65
N LEU A 283 -1.98 -1.45 -16.33
CA LEU A 283 -2.18 -1.97 -14.97
C LEU A 283 -1.68 -3.41 -14.89
N LEU A 284 -0.76 -3.69 -13.98
CA LEU A 284 -0.24 -5.03 -13.72
C LEU A 284 -0.94 -5.64 -12.50
N CYS A 285 -1.55 -6.82 -12.67
CA CYS A 285 -2.44 -7.42 -11.66
C CYS A 285 -1.93 -8.77 -11.13
N THR A 286 -2.01 -8.96 -9.82
CA THR A 286 -1.65 -10.19 -9.08
C THR A 286 -2.82 -10.67 -8.23
N SER A 287 -2.94 -11.99 -8.08
CA SER A 287 -3.79 -12.60 -7.05
C SER A 287 -3.11 -12.51 -5.67
N ARG A 288 -3.90 -12.36 -4.60
CA ARG A 288 -3.40 -12.26 -3.22
C ARG A 288 -4.29 -13.03 -2.24
N GLY A 289 -3.75 -13.33 -1.05
CA GLY A 289 -4.45 -14.15 -0.05
C GLY A 289 -4.94 -15.46 -0.67
N ASP A 290 -6.17 -15.85 -0.35
CA ASP A 290 -6.77 -17.11 -0.81
C ASP A 290 -7.25 -17.08 -2.28
N SER A 291 -7.01 -15.99 -3.02
CA SER A 291 -7.33 -15.96 -4.44
C SER A 291 -6.43 -16.92 -5.22
N SER A 292 -7.01 -17.67 -6.14
CA SER A 292 -6.31 -18.62 -7.01
C SER A 292 -6.35 -18.24 -8.49
N PHE A 293 -6.70 -16.99 -8.83
CA PHE A 293 -6.66 -16.53 -10.22
C PHE A 293 -5.23 -16.62 -10.77
N ALA A 294 -5.06 -17.34 -11.88
CA ALA A 294 -3.79 -17.52 -12.58
C ALA A 294 -3.86 -17.09 -14.06
N SER A 295 -5.06 -16.72 -14.54
CA SER A 295 -5.30 -16.25 -15.91
C SER A 295 -6.54 -15.35 -15.99
N ILE A 296 -6.72 -14.64 -17.09
CA ILE A 296 -7.97 -13.92 -17.40
C ILE A 296 -9.15 -14.90 -17.59
N ALA A 297 -8.88 -16.15 -17.97
CA ALA A 297 -9.89 -17.19 -18.09
C ALA A 297 -10.49 -17.57 -16.73
N ASP A 298 -9.67 -17.62 -15.67
CA ASP A 298 -10.17 -17.86 -14.33
C ASP A 298 -11.06 -16.70 -13.84
N VAL A 299 -10.68 -15.46 -14.15
CA VAL A 299 -11.51 -14.28 -13.83
C VAL A 299 -12.86 -14.36 -14.57
N ARG A 300 -12.84 -14.79 -15.83
CA ARG A 300 -14.03 -14.94 -16.68
C ARG A 300 -15.03 -15.93 -16.09
N THR A 301 -14.56 -17.05 -15.56
CA THR A 301 -15.39 -18.10 -14.97
C THR A 301 -15.65 -17.91 -13.47
N GLY A 302 -14.94 -16.98 -12.82
CA GLY A 302 -15.01 -16.79 -11.37
C GLY A 302 -14.36 -17.94 -10.60
N ASN A 303 -13.40 -18.65 -11.20
CA ASN A 303 -12.75 -19.83 -10.65
C ASN A 303 -11.70 -19.48 -9.57
N SER A 304 -12.15 -18.97 -8.43
CA SER A 304 -11.28 -18.68 -7.29
C SER A 304 -12.07 -18.66 -5.97
N PRO A 305 -11.51 -19.18 -4.86
CA PRO A 305 -12.12 -19.09 -3.53
C PRO A 305 -12.33 -17.66 -3.03
N SER A 306 -11.54 -16.72 -3.56
CA SER A 306 -11.57 -15.31 -3.18
C SER A 306 -11.39 -14.38 -4.38
N ASN A 307 -12.02 -13.21 -4.31
CA ASN A 307 -11.87 -12.12 -5.28
C ASN A 307 -10.68 -11.19 -4.95
N ALA A 308 -9.83 -11.57 -4.01
CA ALA A 308 -8.73 -10.75 -3.54
C ALA A 308 -7.63 -10.60 -4.61
N LEU A 309 -7.60 -9.42 -5.23
CA LEU A 309 -6.60 -9.02 -6.22
C LEU A 309 -5.88 -7.74 -5.77
N HIS A 310 -4.74 -7.47 -6.38
CA HIS A 310 -4.03 -6.21 -6.31
C HIS A 310 -3.49 -5.84 -7.70
N CYS A 311 -3.60 -4.58 -8.09
CA CYS A 311 -3.06 -4.06 -9.34
C CYS A 311 -2.33 -2.74 -9.09
N ASP A 312 -1.20 -2.56 -9.77
CA ASP A 312 -0.40 -1.33 -9.76
C ASP A 312 -0.32 -0.73 -11.17
N LEU A 313 -0.12 0.58 -11.27
CA LEU A 313 0.12 1.26 -12.53
C LEU A 313 1.59 1.10 -12.92
N VAL A 314 1.89 0.46 -14.04
CA VAL A 314 3.24 0.42 -14.60
C VAL A 314 3.62 1.82 -15.06
N VAL A 315 4.69 2.37 -14.50
CA VAL A 315 5.15 3.74 -14.79
C VAL A 315 6.42 3.77 -15.62
N LYS A 316 7.16 2.66 -15.71
CA LYS A 316 8.40 2.56 -16.50
C LYS A 316 8.78 1.09 -16.73
N THR A 317 9.42 0.81 -17.87
CA THR A 317 10.06 -0.48 -18.15
C THR A 317 11.56 -0.28 -18.42
N ASP A 318 12.38 -1.23 -18.00
CA ASP A 318 13.83 -1.26 -18.22
C ASP A 318 14.25 -2.65 -18.67
N GLY A 319 14.08 -2.90 -19.98
CA GLY A 319 14.46 -4.16 -20.60
C GLY A 319 15.97 -4.43 -20.57
N LYS A 320 16.82 -3.42 -20.37
CA LYS A 320 18.27 -3.61 -20.27
C LYS A 320 18.64 -4.30 -18.96
N ASN A 321 17.95 -3.95 -17.87
CA ASN A 321 18.18 -4.50 -16.55
C ASN A 321 17.15 -5.56 -16.13
N ASN A 322 16.26 -5.97 -17.04
CA ASN A 322 15.17 -6.91 -16.80
C ASN A 322 14.29 -6.51 -15.62
N ARG A 323 13.81 -5.26 -15.62
CA ARG A 323 12.97 -4.71 -14.57
C ARG A 323 11.82 -3.90 -15.16
N LEU A 324 10.73 -3.84 -14.42
CA LEU A 324 9.70 -2.83 -14.60
C LEU A 324 9.41 -2.14 -13.27
N TYR A 325 8.82 -0.96 -13.35
CA TYR A 325 8.50 -0.13 -12.20
C TYR A 325 7.00 0.16 -12.20
N ALA A 326 6.34 -0.08 -11.07
CA ALA A 326 4.91 0.16 -10.93
C ALA A 326 4.62 0.96 -9.65
N ILE A 327 3.64 1.87 -9.69
CA ILE A 327 3.18 2.63 -8.53
C ILE A 327 1.82 2.11 -8.09
N GLY A 328 1.73 1.77 -6.81
CA GLY A 328 0.56 1.21 -6.16
C GLY A 328 0.15 1.99 -4.94
N GLY A 329 -1.17 2.08 -4.70
CA GLY A 329 -1.71 2.50 -3.41
C GLY A 329 -1.71 1.33 -2.42
N ASN A 330 -1.64 1.63 -1.12
CA ASN A 330 -1.63 0.66 -0.02
C ASN A 330 -0.54 -0.43 -0.13
N VAL A 331 0.52 -0.22 -0.91
CA VAL A 331 1.66 -1.14 -0.97
C VAL A 331 2.57 -0.81 0.20
N ASN A 332 2.69 -1.73 1.16
CA ASN A 332 3.33 -1.48 2.46
C ASN A 332 2.78 -0.23 3.17
N HIS A 333 1.46 -0.10 3.22
CA HIS A 333 0.73 0.99 3.90
C HIS A 333 0.95 2.40 3.30
N ALA A 334 1.48 2.52 2.07
CA ALA A 334 1.78 3.80 1.42
C ALA A 334 1.46 3.81 -0.08
N VAL A 335 1.64 4.95 -0.75
CA VAL A 335 1.78 5.02 -2.21
C VAL A 335 3.23 4.73 -2.54
N THR A 336 3.51 3.55 -3.11
CA THR A 336 4.87 3.00 -3.21
C THR A 336 5.23 2.65 -4.64
N LEU A 337 6.50 2.91 -5.00
CA LEU A 337 7.11 2.45 -6.24
C LEU A 337 7.68 1.04 -6.03
N SER A 338 7.08 0.06 -6.70
CA SER A 338 7.51 -1.33 -6.75
C SER A 338 8.50 -1.54 -7.90
N VAL A 339 9.66 -2.12 -7.62
CA VAL A 339 10.59 -2.61 -8.66
C VAL A 339 10.34 -4.10 -8.85
N VAL A 340 9.89 -4.50 -10.03
CA VAL A 340 9.52 -5.88 -10.34
C VAL A 340 10.54 -6.47 -11.30
N ALA A 341 11.14 -7.61 -10.95
CA ALA A 341 11.99 -8.36 -11.87
C ALA A 341 11.18 -8.90 -13.05
N THR A 342 11.78 -8.89 -14.23
CA THR A 342 11.20 -9.47 -15.44
C THR A 342 12.11 -10.53 -16.04
N ASP A 343 11.56 -11.33 -16.95
CA ASP A 343 12.36 -12.12 -17.88
C ASP A 343 12.97 -11.23 -18.99
N THR A 344 13.73 -11.85 -19.89
CA THR A 344 14.37 -11.16 -21.04
C THR A 344 13.39 -10.63 -22.07
N LYS A 345 12.10 -10.97 -21.96
CA LYS A 345 11.00 -10.48 -22.80
C LYS A 345 10.19 -9.38 -22.09
N GLY A 346 10.60 -8.97 -20.89
CA GLY A 346 9.93 -7.95 -20.08
C GLY A 346 8.72 -8.45 -19.32
N ARG A 347 8.45 -9.77 -19.29
CA ARG A 347 7.32 -10.33 -18.52
C ARG A 347 7.71 -10.44 -17.05
N PRO A 348 6.87 -10.01 -16.09
CA PRO A 348 7.22 -10.05 -14.68
C PRO A 348 7.40 -11.49 -14.21
N LEU A 349 8.41 -11.72 -13.38
CA LEU A 349 8.63 -13.03 -12.76
C LEU A 349 7.53 -13.34 -11.74
N THR A 350 7.02 -14.55 -11.77
CA THR A 350 5.92 -15.04 -10.93
C THR A 350 6.42 -15.96 -9.81
N ASP A 351 5.53 -16.38 -8.92
CA ASP A 351 5.84 -17.38 -7.89
C ASP A 351 6.25 -18.75 -8.46
N ALA A 352 5.84 -19.06 -9.69
CA ALA A 352 6.30 -20.23 -10.43
C ALA A 352 7.76 -20.10 -10.89
N ASP A 353 8.25 -18.87 -11.11
CA ASP A 353 9.63 -18.60 -11.51
C ASP A 353 10.56 -18.45 -10.29
N VAL A 354 10.06 -17.76 -9.25
CA VAL A 354 10.82 -17.43 -8.04
C VAL A 354 9.92 -17.57 -6.82
N ILE A 355 10.27 -18.50 -5.93
CA ILE A 355 9.52 -18.74 -4.68
C ILE A 355 9.38 -17.43 -3.89
N GLY A 356 8.14 -17.07 -3.55
CA GLY A 356 7.82 -15.86 -2.79
C GLY A 356 7.61 -14.61 -3.63
N ALA A 357 7.79 -14.68 -4.96
CA ALA A 357 7.34 -13.62 -5.86
C ALA A 357 5.81 -13.53 -5.91
N HIS A 358 5.31 -12.46 -6.51
CA HIS A 358 3.88 -12.25 -6.68
C HIS A 358 3.29 -13.18 -7.75
N ARG A 359 2.01 -13.55 -7.57
CA ARG A 359 1.21 -14.33 -8.52
C ARG A 359 0.64 -13.42 -9.60
N TRP A 360 1.51 -12.74 -10.34
CA TRP A 360 1.12 -11.92 -11.48
C TRP A 360 0.44 -12.81 -12.52
N PHE A 361 -0.72 -12.40 -13.01
CA PHE A 361 -1.49 -13.21 -13.96
C PHE A 361 -2.04 -12.42 -15.15
N ALA A 362 -2.28 -11.12 -14.99
CA ALA A 362 -2.88 -10.30 -16.03
C ALA A 362 -2.22 -8.92 -16.15
N VAL A 363 -2.23 -8.40 -17.37
CA VAL A 363 -1.95 -7.00 -17.68
C VAL A 363 -3.19 -6.38 -18.32
N LEU A 364 -3.64 -5.24 -17.81
CA LEU A 364 -4.72 -4.45 -18.41
C LEU A 364 -4.08 -3.36 -19.26
N LYS A 365 -4.22 -3.48 -20.58
CA LYS A 365 -3.62 -2.56 -21.54
C LYS A 365 -4.63 -1.52 -22.03
N PRO A 366 -4.24 -0.26 -22.17
CA PRO A 366 -5.01 0.80 -22.84
C PRO A 366 -5.47 0.40 -24.24
N ARG A 367 -6.77 0.57 -24.53
CA ARG A 367 -7.39 0.23 -25.82
C ARG A 367 -6.87 1.11 -26.96
N ALA A 368 -6.57 2.38 -26.69
CA ALA A 368 -6.14 3.35 -27.69
C ALA A 368 -4.81 2.99 -28.38
N GLY A 369 -4.04 2.04 -27.83
CA GLY A 369 -2.74 1.64 -28.37
C GLY A 369 -1.71 2.78 -28.38
N GLY A 370 -0.61 2.59 -29.11
CA GLY A 370 0.45 3.60 -29.26
C GLY A 370 1.34 3.76 -28.03
N LYS A 371 2.44 4.52 -28.16
CA LYS A 371 3.36 4.82 -27.06
C LYS A 371 2.77 5.88 -26.13
N VAL A 372 3.02 5.75 -24.83
CA VAL A 372 2.72 6.82 -23.88
C VAL A 372 3.63 8.03 -24.13
N ALA A 373 3.13 9.25 -23.87
CA ALA A 373 3.91 10.47 -24.10
C ALA A 373 5.23 10.50 -23.31
N HIS A 374 5.21 9.98 -22.08
CA HIS A 374 6.38 9.84 -21.22
C HIS A 374 6.14 8.77 -20.14
N ASP A 375 7.22 8.23 -19.61
CA ASP A 375 7.25 7.33 -18.46
C ASP A 375 7.55 8.12 -17.16
N LEU A 376 7.84 7.41 -16.06
CA LEU A 376 8.21 7.97 -14.76
C LEU A 376 9.23 9.13 -14.85
N ASP A 377 10.26 8.99 -15.69
CA ASP A 377 11.37 9.95 -15.75
C ASP A 377 10.93 11.28 -16.39
N GLY A 378 9.94 11.25 -17.28
CA GLY A 378 9.43 12.44 -17.96
C GLY A 378 8.36 13.21 -17.19
N THR A 379 7.93 12.71 -16.04
CA THR A 379 6.86 13.35 -15.25
C THR A 379 7.26 14.73 -14.72
N PRO A 380 6.34 15.70 -14.59
CA PRO A 380 6.63 17.01 -14.00
C PRO A 380 7.26 16.93 -12.60
N THR A 381 6.85 15.92 -11.82
CA THR A 381 7.39 15.65 -10.47
C THR A 381 8.88 15.30 -10.54
N VAL A 382 9.27 14.30 -11.34
CA VAL A 382 10.67 13.88 -11.46
C VAL A 382 11.51 14.98 -12.12
N GLN A 383 10.98 15.67 -13.13
CA GLN A 383 11.66 16.80 -13.76
C GLN A 383 11.89 17.97 -12.79
N MET A 384 10.97 18.22 -11.87
CA MET A 384 11.18 19.20 -10.80
C MET A 384 12.30 18.77 -9.85
N LEU A 385 12.31 17.51 -9.41
CA LEU A 385 13.37 16.96 -8.55
C LEU A 385 14.75 17.09 -9.18
N TYR A 386 14.90 16.74 -10.47
CA TYR A 386 16.17 16.88 -11.17
C TYR A 386 16.61 18.34 -11.31
N ARG A 387 15.68 19.26 -11.59
CA ARG A 387 15.99 20.70 -11.68
C ARG A 387 16.44 21.27 -10.34
N ASP A 388 15.76 20.91 -9.25
CA ASP A 388 16.12 21.37 -7.90
C ASP A 388 17.47 20.79 -7.45
N TYR A 389 17.74 19.53 -7.78
CA TYR A 389 19.04 18.90 -7.57
C TYR A 389 20.16 19.61 -8.34
N ALA A 390 19.94 19.91 -9.62
CA ALA A 390 20.92 20.63 -10.44
C ALA A 390 21.19 22.04 -9.89
N ARG A 391 20.14 22.76 -9.44
CA ARG A 391 20.26 24.06 -8.78
C ARG A 391 21.07 23.96 -7.48
N TYR A 392 20.77 22.95 -6.65
CA TYR A 392 21.50 22.69 -5.41
C TYR A 392 22.99 22.43 -5.65
N ALA A 393 23.31 21.59 -6.63
CA ALA A 393 24.69 21.26 -6.99
C ALA A 393 25.44 22.49 -7.52
N GLY A 394 24.81 23.26 -8.41
CA GLY A 394 25.39 24.49 -8.95
C GLY A 394 25.66 25.57 -7.91
N ALA A 395 24.76 25.73 -6.92
CA ALA A 395 24.90 26.72 -5.85
C ALA A 395 26.06 26.43 -4.88
N ARG A 396 26.46 25.16 -4.70
CA ARG A 396 27.52 24.78 -3.74
C ARG A 396 28.93 24.74 -4.31
N ARG A 397 29.16 24.97 -5.62
CA ARG A 397 30.46 24.73 -6.32
C ARG A 397 31.14 23.38 -6.01
N GLY A 398 30.42 22.46 -5.38
CA GLY A 398 30.90 21.15 -4.99
C GLY A 398 30.39 20.12 -5.98
N GLN A 399 31.15 19.04 -6.17
CA GLN A 399 30.57 17.86 -6.79
C GLN A 399 29.29 17.50 -6.02
N PRO A 400 28.21 17.15 -6.73
CA PRO A 400 27.04 16.62 -6.07
C PRO A 400 27.46 15.46 -5.16
N PRO A 401 26.82 15.24 -3.98
CA PRO A 401 26.99 13.97 -3.29
C PRO A 401 26.55 12.88 -4.26
N VAL A 402 27.54 12.21 -4.84
CA VAL A 402 27.36 11.07 -5.74
C VAL A 402 26.55 10.04 -4.97
N PRO A 403 25.58 9.32 -5.58
CA PRO A 403 25.12 8.06 -5.02
C PRO A 403 26.37 7.28 -4.66
N VAL A 404 26.47 6.83 -3.40
CA VAL A 404 27.64 6.13 -2.84
C VAL A 404 28.20 5.22 -3.91
N GLN A 405 29.36 5.59 -4.48
CA GLN A 405 30.00 4.78 -5.50
C GLN A 405 30.19 3.40 -4.88
N ALA A 406 29.64 2.37 -5.52
CA ALA A 406 29.93 0.99 -5.16
C ALA A 406 31.46 0.88 -5.07
N ARG A 407 31.96 0.49 -3.89
CA ARG A 407 33.39 0.22 -3.69
C ARG A 407 33.85 -0.72 -4.80
N GLY A 408 34.62 -0.21 -5.76
CA GLY A 408 35.10 -1.03 -6.87
C GLY A 408 35.67 -0.30 -8.09
N ALA A 409 35.27 0.94 -8.37
CA ALA A 409 35.84 1.67 -9.51
C ALA A 409 37.09 2.48 -9.06
N ARG A 410 38.29 1.94 -9.31
CA ARG A 410 39.53 2.73 -9.22
C ARG A 410 39.44 3.91 -10.18
N ALA A 411 39.61 5.12 -9.67
CA ALA A 411 39.84 6.30 -10.49
C ALA A 411 41.08 6.09 -11.37
N LYS A 412 40.95 6.29 -12.68
CA LYS A 412 42.12 6.43 -13.57
C LYS A 412 42.86 7.72 -13.19
N PRO A 413 44.20 7.71 -13.06
CA PRO A 413 44.94 8.95 -12.88
C PRO A 413 44.84 9.79 -14.16
N ALA A 414 44.68 11.10 -13.97
CA ALA A 414 44.71 12.07 -15.06
C ALA A 414 46.11 12.10 -15.68
N ASP A 415 46.19 11.99 -17.00
CA ASP A 415 47.41 12.22 -17.75
C ASP A 415 47.83 13.68 -17.57
N ALA A 416 48.93 13.87 -16.83
CA ALA A 416 49.65 15.13 -16.82
C ALA A 416 50.44 15.23 -18.14
N ALA A 417 49.95 16.03 -19.07
CA ALA A 417 50.75 16.54 -20.18
C ALA A 417 51.44 17.84 -19.74
N SER A 418 52.75 17.76 -19.56
CA SER A 418 53.70 18.90 -19.61
C SER A 418 53.95 19.29 -21.09
N PRO A 419 54.46 20.50 -21.39
CA PRO A 419 55.76 21.00 -20.91
C PRO A 419 55.70 21.95 -19.72
#